data_AF-A0A9P4K266-F1
#
_entry.id   AF-A0A9P4K266-F1
#
_cell.length_a   1.000
_cell.length_b   1.000
_cell.length_c   1.000
_cell.angle_alpha   90.00
_cell.angle_beta   90.00
_cell.angle_gamma   90.00
#
_symmetry.space_group_name_H-M   'P 1'
#
loop_
_entity.id
_entity.type
_entity.pdbx_description
1 polymer ?
#
loop_
_entity_poly.entity_id
_entity_poly.type
_entity_poly.pdbx_seq_one_letter_code
_entity_poly.pdbx_strand_id
1 'polypeptide(L)'
;MKQQILALAPLLLTAAVAHPTTKLYKVKREVPQEHSHQAVLDKVDEALNLNNPDGIVASVFGLLGAAAAAEGAGNIADADCLQQATADQAFTNAKEIGDIDLMTNALIFRALERNTGEVGLVSVPCESIQAVNPEIAALQQHQDPASDGAAELNKEITLELARQIASIGGNPLDALEASTFAPGEIGDPTAAGNTCNDENDPAGCINTLGLRVDDASEDEILAAVQDIDGAADAVDDADNADVADDAADDADVNASTGAISLGACSDVSIVFGTPSDGRNEDAFEAADLATFPHGSALNIRVISDFICTQLGNKCGASDAIVAGCQAASAAASELTGQAAADFFNNAASN
;
A
#
# COMPACT_ATOMS: atom_id res chain seq x y z
N MET A 1 97.61 23.42 -8.26
CA MET A 1 97.06 22.78 -9.48
C MET A 1 95.70 22.22 -9.09
N LYS A 2 94.63 22.99 -9.31
CA LYS A 2 93.57 22.71 -10.30
C LYS A 2 93.10 21.26 -10.28
N GLN A 3 91.92 21.01 -9.71
CA GLN A 3 90.75 20.60 -10.49
C GLN A 3 89.46 20.71 -9.66
N GLN A 4 88.54 21.53 -10.17
CA GLN A 4 87.15 21.66 -9.76
C GLN A 4 86.36 20.46 -10.28
N ILE A 5 85.42 19.94 -9.51
CA ILE A 5 84.27 19.20 -10.02
C ILE A 5 83.01 19.77 -9.34
N LEU A 6 82.28 20.56 -10.10
CA LEU A 6 80.88 20.94 -9.89
C LEU A 6 80.04 19.66 -10.06
N ALA A 7 79.17 19.35 -9.10
CA ALA A 7 78.10 18.36 -9.29
C ALA A 7 76.75 19.04 -9.03
N LEU A 8 75.99 19.18 -10.11
CA LEU A 8 74.62 19.69 -10.18
C LEU A 8 73.66 18.79 -9.39
N ALA A 9 72.73 19.42 -8.67
CA ALA A 9 71.48 18.81 -8.24
C ALA A 9 70.47 18.75 -9.41
N PRO A 10 69.77 17.63 -9.64
CA PRO A 10 68.55 17.61 -10.42
C PRO A 10 67.33 17.76 -9.50
N LEU A 11 66.62 18.86 -9.68
CA LEU A 11 65.27 19.12 -9.17
C LEU A 11 64.31 18.17 -9.90
N LEU A 12 63.82 17.12 -9.24
CA LEU A 12 62.76 16.26 -9.78
C LEU A 12 61.41 16.97 -9.63
N LEU A 13 60.95 17.58 -10.72
CA LEU A 13 59.54 17.98 -10.90
C LEU A 13 58.70 16.70 -11.04
N THR A 14 57.99 16.30 -9.99
CA THR A 14 56.92 15.31 -10.10
C THR A 14 55.70 15.99 -10.70
N ALA A 15 55.44 15.74 -11.98
CA ALA A 15 54.16 16.05 -12.60
C ALA A 15 53.09 15.13 -11.98
N ALA A 16 52.27 15.66 -11.07
CA ALA A 16 51.05 15.02 -10.65
C ALA A 16 50.09 15.00 -11.85
N VAL A 17 50.02 13.86 -12.53
CA VAL A 17 48.93 13.59 -13.49
C VAL A 17 47.67 13.44 -12.66
N ALA A 18 46.94 14.54 -12.51
CA ALA A 18 45.56 14.52 -12.05
C ALA A 18 44.77 13.71 -13.07
N HIS A 19 44.61 12.42 -12.78
CA HIS A 19 43.58 11.63 -13.43
C HIS A 19 42.27 12.31 -13.05
N PRO A 20 41.42 12.69 -14.02
CA PRO A 20 40.07 13.06 -13.68
C PRO A 20 39.49 11.81 -13.03
N THR A 21 39.33 11.84 -11.70
CA THR A 21 38.43 10.94 -11.03
C THR A 21 37.10 11.22 -11.70
N THR A 22 36.73 10.36 -12.64
CA THR A 22 35.34 10.19 -13.02
C THR A 22 34.62 10.15 -11.69
N LYS A 23 33.79 11.17 -11.43
CA LYS A 23 32.74 11.04 -10.44
C LYS A 23 31.94 9.86 -10.96
N LEU A 24 32.31 8.66 -10.52
CA LEU A 24 31.37 7.58 -10.38
C LEU A 24 30.28 8.22 -9.55
N TYR A 25 29.25 8.70 -10.24
CA TYR A 25 27.93 8.69 -9.64
C TYR A 25 27.85 7.29 -9.05
N LYS A 26 27.90 7.22 -7.72
CA LYS A 26 27.32 6.07 -7.05
C LYS A 26 25.91 6.07 -7.61
N VAL A 27 25.68 5.23 -8.62
CA VAL A 27 24.34 4.73 -8.89
C VAL A 27 23.91 4.27 -7.50
N LYS A 28 22.92 4.96 -6.93
CA LYS A 28 22.31 4.49 -5.68
C LYS A 28 22.03 3.01 -5.92
N ARG A 29 22.30 2.16 -4.93
CA ARG A 29 21.80 0.80 -4.98
C ARG A 29 20.27 0.91 -4.92
N GLU A 30 19.62 1.20 -6.04
CA GLU A 30 18.25 0.80 -6.29
C GLU A 30 18.38 -0.68 -6.61
N VAL A 31 18.12 -1.51 -5.62
CA VAL A 31 16.80 -2.13 -5.58
C VAL A 31 16.63 -2.52 -4.14
N PRO A 32 15.59 -1.96 -3.51
CA PRO A 32 14.84 -2.91 -2.72
C PRO A 32 13.33 -2.65 -2.68
N GLN A 33 12.59 -3.65 -2.21
CA GLN A 33 11.13 -3.76 -2.17
C GLN A 33 10.40 -2.59 -1.49
N GLU A 34 11.06 -1.56 -0.95
CA GLU A 34 10.43 -0.71 0.06
C GLU A 34 9.24 0.08 -0.47
N HIS A 35 9.21 0.46 -1.75
CA HIS A 35 8.04 1.09 -2.38
C HIS A 35 7.12 0.10 -3.13
N SER A 36 7.20 -1.19 -2.80
CA SER A 36 6.25 -2.19 -3.31
C SER A 36 4.84 -1.98 -2.79
N HIS A 37 4.72 -1.51 -1.55
CA HIS A 37 3.47 -1.28 -0.84
C HIS A 37 3.24 0.22 -0.63
N GLN A 38 3.40 1.02 -1.69
CA GLN A 38 3.36 2.49 -1.60
C GLN A 38 2.07 3.01 -0.95
N ALA A 39 0.92 2.40 -1.24
CA ALA A 39 -0.36 2.74 -0.62
C ALA A 39 -0.31 2.67 0.92
N VAL A 40 0.31 1.61 1.45
CA VAL A 40 0.47 1.40 2.90
C VAL A 40 1.45 2.44 3.47
N LEU A 41 2.57 2.71 2.80
CA LEU A 41 3.54 3.72 3.23
C LEU A 41 2.92 5.11 3.33
N ASP A 42 2.14 5.51 2.33
CA ASP A 42 1.48 6.81 2.29
C ASP A 42 0.53 6.98 3.49
N LYS A 43 -0.23 5.92 3.82
CA LYS A 43 -1.16 5.89 4.96
C LYS A 43 -0.44 5.90 6.30
N VAL A 44 0.67 5.16 6.43
CA VAL A 44 1.48 5.18 7.64
C VAL A 44 2.17 6.52 7.83
N ASP A 45 2.65 7.14 6.76
CA ASP A 45 3.22 8.49 6.81
C ASP A 45 2.16 9.54 7.17
N GLU A 46 0.95 9.42 6.64
CA GLU A 46 -0.19 10.25 7.06
C GLU A 46 -0.43 10.13 8.58
N ALA A 47 -0.56 8.91 9.09
CA ALA A 47 -0.80 8.65 10.51
C ALA A 47 0.37 9.07 11.40
N LEU A 48 1.62 8.77 11.01
CA LEU A 48 2.83 9.13 11.74
C LEU A 48 2.96 10.66 11.88
N ASN A 49 2.64 11.41 10.81
CA ASN A 49 2.76 12.86 10.79
C ASN A 49 1.73 13.60 11.66
N LEU A 50 0.68 12.93 12.14
CA LEU A 50 -0.24 13.49 13.13
C LEU A 50 0.49 13.81 14.45
N ASN A 51 1.42 12.94 14.88
CA ASN A 51 2.28 13.15 16.04
C ASN A 51 3.52 12.24 15.96
N ASN A 52 4.69 12.83 15.71
CA ASN A 52 5.95 12.12 15.51
C ASN A 52 7.02 12.60 16.51
N PRO A 53 6.94 12.18 17.78
CA PRO A 53 7.85 12.66 18.83
C PRO A 53 9.29 12.19 18.63
N ASP A 54 9.49 11.04 17.98
CA ASP A 54 10.81 10.48 17.70
C ASP A 54 11.46 11.06 16.45
N GLY A 55 10.73 11.86 15.65
CA GLY A 55 11.26 12.45 14.43
C GLY A 55 11.70 11.41 13.40
N ILE A 56 10.95 10.29 13.31
CA ILE A 56 11.13 9.27 12.27
C ILE A 56 10.90 9.95 10.92
N VAL A 57 11.82 9.77 9.98
CA VAL A 57 11.84 10.59 8.76
C VAL A 57 10.73 10.23 7.79
N ALA A 58 10.51 8.93 7.58
CA ALA A 58 9.45 8.36 6.76
C ALA A 58 9.30 6.86 7.08
N SER A 59 8.11 6.32 6.87
CA SER A 59 7.75 4.92 7.13
C SER A 59 8.61 3.94 6.33
N VAL A 60 8.96 4.29 5.09
CA VAL A 60 9.82 3.48 4.20
C VAL A 60 11.12 3.04 4.87
N PHE A 61 11.68 3.87 5.77
CA PHE A 61 12.93 3.51 6.47
C PHE A 61 12.77 2.31 7.40
N GLY A 62 11.56 2.04 7.91
CA GLY A 62 11.26 0.86 8.71
C GLY A 62 11.35 -0.45 7.92
N LEU A 63 11.14 -0.40 6.60
CA LEU A 63 11.21 -1.59 5.73
C LEU A 63 12.63 -1.88 5.25
N LEU A 64 13.58 -0.98 5.51
CA LEU A 64 14.98 -1.16 5.14
C LEU A 64 15.73 -2.06 6.13
N GLY A 65 16.82 -2.66 5.64
CA GLY A 65 17.84 -3.27 6.49
C GLY A 65 18.49 -2.24 7.42
N ALA A 66 18.95 -2.70 8.59
CA ALA A 66 19.37 -1.86 9.73
C ALA A 66 20.31 -0.69 9.37
N ALA A 67 21.26 -0.90 8.45
CA ALA A 67 22.21 0.13 8.04
C ALA A 67 21.54 1.31 7.33
N ALA A 68 20.55 1.06 6.48
CA ALA A 68 19.83 2.10 5.75
C ALA A 68 18.66 2.66 6.57
N ALA A 69 17.99 1.82 7.36
CA ALA A 69 16.98 2.23 8.34
C ALA A 69 17.51 3.32 9.30
N ALA A 70 18.77 3.20 9.73
CA ALA A 70 19.41 4.18 10.61
C ALA A 70 19.48 5.61 10.03
N GLU A 71 19.38 5.80 8.71
CA GLU A 71 19.38 7.12 8.08
C GLU A 71 18.07 7.89 8.33
N GLY A 72 16.96 7.18 8.58
CA GLY A 72 15.64 7.76 8.84
C GLY A 72 15.06 7.46 10.21
N ALA A 73 15.83 6.85 11.11
CA ALA A 73 15.36 6.35 12.39
C ALA A 73 14.95 7.44 13.40
N GLY A 74 15.35 8.70 13.19
CA GLY A 74 15.11 9.76 14.17
C GLY A 74 15.78 9.45 15.50
N ASN A 75 14.99 9.42 16.58
CA ASN A 75 15.43 9.08 17.94
C ASN A 75 15.37 7.58 18.25
N ILE A 76 14.91 6.74 17.32
CA ILE A 76 14.91 5.29 17.49
C ILE A 76 16.34 4.76 17.41
N ALA A 77 16.87 4.31 18.54
CA ALA A 77 18.27 3.89 18.65
C ALA A 77 18.55 2.53 18.00
N ASP A 78 17.57 1.63 18.04
CA ASP A 78 17.67 0.29 17.47
C ASP A 78 16.96 0.24 16.12
N ALA A 79 17.74 0.19 15.04
CA ALA A 79 17.22 0.17 13.69
C ALA A 79 16.41 -1.11 13.38
N ASP A 80 16.63 -2.22 14.12
CA ASP A 80 15.82 -3.43 13.95
C ASP A 80 14.41 -3.27 14.55
N CYS A 81 14.23 -2.30 15.43
CA CYS A 81 12.94 -1.91 15.99
C CYS A 81 12.24 -0.78 15.24
N LEU A 82 12.85 -0.20 14.21
CA LEU A 82 12.29 0.98 13.54
C LEU A 82 10.90 0.71 12.94
N GLN A 83 10.70 -0.41 12.26
CA GLN A 83 9.38 -0.77 11.73
C GLN A 83 8.32 -0.82 12.83
N GLN A 84 8.62 -1.52 13.93
CA GLN A 84 7.67 -1.65 15.04
C GLN A 84 7.38 -0.29 15.67
N ALA A 85 8.40 0.53 15.92
CA ALA A 85 8.23 1.86 16.50
C ALA A 85 7.39 2.78 15.59
N THR A 86 7.65 2.76 14.28
CA THR A 86 6.86 3.50 13.29
C THR A 86 5.40 3.04 13.30
N ALA A 87 5.16 1.73 13.22
CA ALA A 87 3.82 1.16 13.21
C ALA A 87 3.05 1.47 14.49
N ASP A 88 3.72 1.34 15.65
CA ASP A 88 3.14 1.58 16.96
C ASP A 88 2.75 3.06 17.15
N GLN A 89 3.62 3.99 16.73
CA GLN A 89 3.30 5.42 16.78
C GLN A 89 2.17 5.79 15.81
N ALA A 90 2.20 5.29 14.57
CA ALA A 90 1.15 5.51 13.58
C ALA A 90 -0.21 4.97 14.07
N PHE A 91 -0.23 3.76 14.63
CA PHE A 91 -1.43 3.15 15.19
C PHE A 91 -1.97 3.96 16.38
N THR A 92 -1.11 4.39 17.31
CA THR A 92 -1.52 5.26 18.42
C THR A 92 -2.18 6.54 17.92
N ASN A 93 -1.60 7.18 16.90
CA ASN A 93 -2.14 8.42 16.34
C ASN A 93 -3.50 8.19 15.67
N ALA A 94 -3.63 7.14 14.87
CA ALA A 94 -4.87 6.75 14.22
C ALA A 94 -5.97 6.42 15.23
N LYS A 95 -5.62 5.70 16.30
CA LYS A 95 -6.53 5.34 17.39
C LYS A 95 -7.03 6.56 18.17
N GLU A 96 -6.19 7.58 18.35
CA GLU A 96 -6.58 8.83 19.03
C GLU A 96 -7.69 9.58 18.28
N ILE A 97 -7.69 9.50 16.94
CA ILE A 97 -8.72 10.13 16.10
C ILE A 97 -9.86 9.19 15.67
N GLY A 98 -9.76 7.90 16.00
CA GLY A 98 -10.77 6.89 15.68
C GLY A 98 -10.82 6.51 14.19
N ASP A 99 -9.70 6.61 13.48
CA ASP A 99 -9.60 6.29 12.06
C ASP A 99 -9.21 4.81 11.87
N ILE A 100 -10.19 3.98 11.49
CA ILE A 100 -9.99 2.54 11.28
C ILE A 100 -9.04 2.27 10.11
N ASP A 101 -9.11 3.06 9.03
CA ASP A 101 -8.27 2.86 7.84
C ASP A 101 -6.79 3.08 8.18
N LEU A 102 -6.48 4.15 8.92
CA LEU A 102 -5.11 4.42 9.38
C LEU A 102 -4.62 3.40 10.41
N MET A 103 -5.50 2.89 11.28
CA MET A 103 -5.16 1.81 12.22
C MET A 103 -4.84 0.50 11.46
N THR A 104 -5.68 0.12 10.49
CA THR A 104 -5.49 -1.07 9.65
C THR A 104 -4.17 -0.99 8.89
N ASN A 105 -3.86 0.15 8.25
CA ASN A 105 -2.61 0.33 7.52
C ASN A 105 -1.37 0.27 8.44
N ALA A 106 -1.47 0.75 9.68
CA ALA A 106 -0.38 0.58 10.65
C ALA A 106 -0.16 -0.89 11.05
N LEU A 107 -1.23 -1.70 11.16
CA LEU A 107 -1.13 -3.14 11.39
C LEU A 107 -0.52 -3.86 10.19
N ILE A 108 -0.98 -3.56 8.96
CA ILE A 108 -0.42 -4.12 7.72
C ILE A 108 1.07 -3.80 7.64
N PHE A 109 1.45 -2.54 7.87
CA PHE A 109 2.84 -2.12 7.84
C PHE A 109 3.73 -2.83 8.87
N ARG A 110 3.20 -3.13 10.07
CA ARG A 110 3.93 -3.91 11.08
C ARG A 110 4.24 -5.32 10.59
N ALA A 111 3.33 -5.90 9.81
CA ALA A 111 3.45 -7.23 9.26
C ALA A 111 4.29 -7.28 7.98
N LEU A 112 4.43 -6.19 7.21
CA LEU A 112 5.23 -6.20 5.98
C LEU A 112 6.64 -6.77 6.18
N GLU A 113 7.12 -7.47 5.17
CA GLU A 113 8.50 -7.96 5.11
C GLU A 113 9.49 -6.79 5.19
N ARG A 114 10.54 -6.95 6.00
CA ARG A 114 11.70 -6.04 5.98
C ARG A 114 12.74 -6.57 5.00
N ASN A 115 13.26 -5.69 4.16
CA ASN A 115 14.35 -6.01 3.27
C ASN A 115 15.65 -6.26 4.05
N THR A 116 16.16 -7.49 3.98
CA THR A 116 17.41 -7.90 4.65
C THR A 116 18.65 -7.71 3.76
N GLY A 117 18.48 -7.35 2.49
CA GLY A 117 19.54 -7.13 1.52
C GLY A 117 20.16 -8.40 0.94
N GLU A 118 19.55 -9.57 1.17
CA GLU A 118 19.91 -10.87 0.61
C GLU A 118 18.66 -11.76 0.49
N VAL A 119 18.48 -12.40 -0.67
CA VAL A 119 17.36 -13.33 -0.90
C VAL A 119 17.46 -14.53 0.05
N GLY A 120 16.39 -14.78 0.80
CA GLY A 120 16.26 -15.88 1.76
C GLY A 120 16.93 -15.62 3.11
N LEU A 121 17.36 -14.38 3.38
CA LEU A 121 17.89 -14.00 4.69
C LEU A 121 16.73 -13.61 5.62
N VAL A 122 16.64 -14.33 6.74
CA VAL A 122 15.67 -14.09 7.82
C VAL A 122 15.90 -12.72 8.45
N SER A 123 14.83 -11.96 8.61
CA SER A 123 14.82 -10.66 9.27
C SER A 123 15.04 -10.78 10.77
N VAL A 124 15.84 -9.88 11.33
CA VAL A 124 16.06 -9.80 12.78
C VAL A 124 14.80 -9.23 13.45
N PRO A 125 14.26 -9.89 14.50
CA PRO A 125 13.11 -9.37 15.24
C PRO A 125 13.51 -8.16 16.11
N CYS A 126 12.53 -7.29 16.38
CA CYS A 126 12.70 -6.22 17.35
C CYS A 126 12.67 -6.79 18.78
N GLU A 127 13.78 -6.70 19.50
CA GLU A 127 13.87 -7.20 20.90
C GLU A 127 14.00 -6.09 21.94
N SER A 128 14.38 -4.86 21.52
CA SER A 128 14.76 -3.80 22.46
C SER A 128 13.64 -2.79 22.77
N ILE A 129 12.61 -2.73 21.93
CA ILE A 129 11.45 -1.84 22.09
C ILE A 129 10.21 -2.70 22.26
N GLN A 130 9.45 -2.44 23.32
CA GLN A 130 8.13 -3.01 23.53
C GLN A 130 7.08 -2.07 22.92
N ALA A 131 6.24 -2.58 22.01
CA ALA A 131 5.12 -1.83 21.49
C ALA A 131 4.13 -1.46 22.61
N VAL A 132 3.61 -0.24 22.56
CA VAL A 132 2.61 0.32 23.46
C VAL A 132 1.23 -0.26 23.17
N ASN A 133 0.89 -0.42 21.88
CA ASN A 133 -0.38 -0.97 21.46
C ASN A 133 -0.31 -2.51 21.43
N PRO A 134 -1.19 -3.22 22.16
CA PRO A 134 -1.20 -4.67 22.16
C PRO A 134 -1.46 -5.27 20.77
N GLU A 135 -2.20 -4.57 19.91
CA GLU A 135 -2.49 -4.98 18.54
C GLU A 135 -1.20 -5.04 17.70
N ILE A 136 -0.31 -4.05 17.86
CA ILE A 136 1.01 -4.02 17.21
C ILE A 136 1.97 -5.02 17.85
N ALA A 137 1.90 -5.19 19.18
CA ALA A 137 2.74 -6.12 19.93
C ALA A 137 2.46 -7.60 19.59
N ALA A 138 1.24 -7.92 19.14
CA ALA A 138 0.87 -9.26 18.71
C ALA A 138 1.50 -9.66 17.37
N LEU A 139 1.96 -8.67 16.59
CA LEU A 139 2.44 -8.87 15.23
C LEU A 139 3.97 -8.87 15.15
N GLN A 140 4.45 -9.59 14.14
CA GLN A 140 5.84 -9.59 13.67
C GLN A 140 5.85 -9.47 12.15
N GLN A 141 7.01 -9.15 11.59
CA GLN A 141 7.19 -9.02 10.15
C GLN A 141 7.19 -10.38 9.44
N HIS A 142 6.63 -10.40 8.23
CA HIS A 142 6.84 -11.47 7.26
C HIS A 142 8.34 -11.65 7.00
N GLN A 143 8.72 -12.88 6.67
CA GLN A 143 10.07 -13.25 6.28
C GLN A 143 10.18 -13.31 4.77
N ASP A 144 11.41 -13.16 4.28
CA ASP A 144 11.70 -13.36 2.87
C ASP A 144 11.20 -14.75 2.43
N PRO A 145 10.36 -14.82 1.38
CA PRO A 145 9.68 -16.05 0.97
C PRO A 145 10.63 -17.16 0.49
N ALA A 146 11.89 -16.85 0.19
CA ALA A 146 12.93 -17.84 -0.10
C ALA A 146 13.61 -18.42 1.16
N SER A 147 13.30 -17.91 2.36
CA SER A 147 13.85 -18.41 3.62
C SER A 147 13.20 -19.75 4.01
N ASP A 148 13.98 -20.61 4.69
CA ASP A 148 13.48 -21.89 5.21
C ASP A 148 12.29 -21.68 6.17
N GLY A 149 11.13 -22.23 5.83
CA GLY A 149 9.90 -22.15 6.64
C GLY A 149 9.15 -20.82 6.57
N ALA A 150 9.52 -19.92 5.64
CA ALA A 150 8.87 -18.63 5.48
C ALA A 150 7.39 -18.77 5.10
N ALA A 151 7.02 -19.69 4.21
CA ALA A 151 5.63 -19.84 3.77
C ALA A 151 4.68 -20.16 4.93
N GLU A 152 5.03 -21.09 5.81
CA GLU A 152 4.22 -21.41 6.98
C GLU A 152 4.17 -20.25 7.98
N LEU A 153 5.31 -19.61 8.26
CA LEU A 153 5.39 -18.50 9.20
C LEU A 153 4.64 -17.25 8.71
N ASN A 154 4.76 -16.93 7.43
CA ASN A 154 4.07 -15.82 6.79
C ASN A 154 2.56 -16.02 6.86
N LYS A 155 2.06 -17.23 6.53
CA LYS A 155 0.65 -17.57 6.75
C LYS A 155 0.21 -17.34 8.21
N GLU A 156 0.99 -17.79 9.20
CA GLU A 156 0.67 -17.56 10.61
C GLU A 156 0.59 -16.05 10.94
N ILE A 157 1.49 -15.24 10.39
CA ILE A 157 1.50 -13.78 10.54
C ILE A 157 0.27 -13.17 9.88
N THR A 158 -0.09 -13.56 8.65
CA THR A 158 -1.29 -13.07 7.96
C THR A 158 -2.57 -13.37 8.73
N LEU A 159 -2.70 -14.58 9.29
CA LEU A 159 -3.87 -14.95 10.08
C LEU A 159 -3.95 -14.16 11.39
N GLU A 160 -2.82 -13.93 12.07
CA GLU A 160 -2.80 -13.07 13.26
C GLU A 160 -3.09 -11.61 12.90
N LEU A 161 -2.56 -11.10 11.79
CA LEU A 161 -2.88 -9.77 11.26
C LEU A 161 -4.38 -9.61 11.02
N ALA A 162 -5.02 -10.59 10.36
CA ALA A 162 -6.46 -10.57 10.14
C ALA A 162 -7.25 -10.51 11.45
N ARG A 163 -6.81 -11.24 12.48
CA ARG A 163 -7.40 -11.14 13.83
C ARG A 163 -7.27 -9.74 14.42
N GLN A 164 -6.09 -9.12 14.30
CA GLN A 164 -5.88 -7.77 14.82
C GLN A 164 -6.73 -6.73 14.07
N ILE A 165 -6.81 -6.83 12.74
CA ILE A 165 -7.66 -5.95 11.91
C ILE A 165 -9.14 -6.11 12.27
N ALA A 166 -9.63 -7.35 12.38
CA ALA A 166 -11.01 -7.61 12.80
C ALA A 166 -11.29 -7.05 14.21
N SER A 167 -10.34 -7.15 15.13
CA SER A 167 -10.50 -6.68 16.52
C SER A 167 -10.70 -5.16 16.65
N ILE A 168 -10.24 -4.39 15.65
CA ILE A 168 -10.45 -2.94 15.57
C ILE A 168 -11.65 -2.55 14.69
N GLY A 169 -12.36 -3.53 14.11
CA GLY A 169 -13.50 -3.31 13.22
C GLY A 169 -13.12 -3.07 11.75
N GLY A 170 -11.89 -3.40 11.33
CA GLY A 170 -11.49 -3.36 9.93
C GLY A 170 -11.83 -4.66 9.16
N ASN A 171 -11.65 -4.64 7.84
CA ASN A 171 -11.86 -5.83 7.00
C ASN A 171 -10.68 -6.82 7.16
N PRO A 172 -10.91 -8.04 7.68
CA PRO A 172 -9.84 -9.01 7.90
C PRO A 172 -9.12 -9.44 6.60
N LEU A 173 -9.75 -9.32 5.44
CA LEU A 173 -9.12 -9.64 4.15
C LEU A 173 -8.01 -8.67 3.76
N ASP A 174 -8.00 -7.45 4.33
CA ASP A 174 -6.92 -6.49 4.13
C ASP A 174 -5.57 -7.00 4.66
N ALA A 175 -5.58 -8.04 5.50
CA ALA A 175 -4.37 -8.73 5.93
C ALA A 175 -3.54 -9.28 4.74
N LEU A 176 -4.19 -9.60 3.62
CA LEU A 176 -3.49 -10.06 2.41
C LEU A 176 -2.59 -8.99 1.81
N GLU A 177 -2.83 -7.70 2.10
CA GLU A 177 -1.96 -6.61 1.65
C GLU A 177 -0.56 -6.68 2.28
N ALA A 178 -0.38 -7.43 3.37
CA ALA A 178 0.95 -7.69 3.94
C ALA A 178 1.70 -8.85 3.26
N SER A 179 1.07 -9.55 2.31
CA SER A 179 1.63 -10.77 1.72
C SER A 179 2.87 -10.49 0.88
N THR A 180 3.63 -11.54 0.61
CA THR A 180 4.94 -11.44 -0.02
C THR A 180 4.92 -11.70 -1.54
N PHE A 181 6.10 -11.59 -2.15
CA PHE A 181 6.34 -11.96 -3.54
C PHE A 181 6.55 -13.47 -3.70
N ALA A 182 6.58 -13.96 -4.94
CA ALA A 182 7.10 -15.29 -5.20
C ALA A 182 8.57 -15.42 -4.74
N PRO A 183 9.00 -16.56 -4.14
CA PRO A 183 10.37 -16.75 -3.68
C PRO A 183 11.42 -16.45 -4.76
N GLY A 184 12.44 -15.66 -4.39
CA GLY A 184 13.59 -15.38 -5.26
C GLY A 184 14.61 -16.52 -5.32
N GLU A 185 15.65 -16.35 -6.13
CA GLU A 185 16.79 -17.28 -6.18
C GLU A 185 17.83 -16.94 -5.10
N ILE A 186 18.08 -17.87 -4.16
CA ILE A 186 19.13 -17.71 -3.16
C ILE A 186 20.49 -17.52 -3.84
N GLY A 187 21.21 -16.49 -3.41
CA GLY A 187 22.51 -16.12 -3.99
C GLY A 187 22.42 -15.21 -5.23
N ASP A 188 21.23 -14.69 -5.55
CA ASP A 188 21.05 -13.62 -6.54
C ASP A 188 21.99 -12.43 -6.20
N PRO A 189 22.92 -12.06 -7.11
CA PRO A 189 23.88 -10.99 -6.85
C PRO A 189 23.24 -9.60 -6.74
N THR A 190 22.00 -9.43 -7.21
CA THR A 190 21.23 -8.19 -7.07
C THR A 190 20.52 -8.09 -5.74
N ALA A 191 20.25 -9.24 -5.10
CA ALA A 191 19.38 -9.38 -3.94
C ALA A 191 17.95 -8.84 -4.14
N ALA A 192 17.50 -8.69 -5.39
CA ALA A 192 16.19 -8.12 -5.70
C ALA A 192 15.07 -9.15 -5.65
N GLY A 193 15.35 -10.44 -5.87
CA GLY A 193 14.30 -11.46 -5.96
C GLY A 193 13.29 -11.16 -7.08
N ASN A 194 12.02 -11.53 -6.88
CA ASN A 194 10.92 -11.23 -7.82
C ASN A 194 10.18 -9.94 -7.46
N THR A 195 10.85 -9.01 -6.77
CA THR A 195 10.23 -7.81 -6.21
C THR A 195 10.12 -6.68 -7.23
N CYS A 196 9.42 -5.62 -6.84
CA CYS A 196 9.35 -4.36 -7.56
C CYS A 196 9.69 -3.19 -6.61
N ASN A 197 9.92 -1.99 -7.15
CA ASN A 197 10.15 -0.81 -6.33
C ASN A 197 9.78 0.44 -7.14
N ASP A 198 8.62 1.03 -6.87
CA ASP A 198 8.18 2.23 -7.58
C ASP A 198 7.45 3.20 -6.63
N GLU A 199 8.18 4.24 -6.20
CA GLU A 199 7.61 5.33 -5.39
C GLU A 199 6.52 6.14 -6.11
N ASN A 200 6.42 6.01 -7.43
CA ASN A 200 5.44 6.74 -8.25
C ASN A 200 4.18 5.91 -8.57
N ASP A 201 4.11 4.67 -8.06
CA ASP A 201 2.92 3.84 -8.16
C ASP A 201 2.12 3.90 -6.86
N PRO A 202 1.09 4.76 -6.77
CA PRO A 202 0.34 4.97 -5.52
C PRO A 202 -0.45 3.73 -5.06
N ALA A 203 -0.71 2.77 -5.95
CA ALA A 203 -1.37 1.51 -5.57
C ALA A 203 -0.38 0.45 -5.05
N GLY A 204 0.92 0.72 -5.15
CA GLY A 204 1.98 -0.24 -4.88
C GLY A 204 2.21 -1.16 -6.08
N CYS A 205 3.45 -1.22 -6.55
CA CYS A 205 3.79 -2.01 -7.72
C CYS A 205 3.58 -3.52 -7.53
N ILE A 206 3.50 -4.01 -6.29
CA ILE A 206 3.15 -5.42 -6.01
C ILE A 206 1.73 -5.74 -6.51
N ASN A 207 0.82 -4.77 -6.41
CA ASN A 207 -0.58 -4.91 -6.78
C ASN A 207 -0.77 -4.63 -8.27
N THR A 208 -0.22 -3.53 -8.78
CA THR A 208 -0.43 -3.13 -10.18
C THR A 208 0.20 -4.08 -11.18
N LEU A 209 1.27 -4.77 -10.79
CA LEU A 209 1.93 -5.78 -11.60
C LEU A 209 1.43 -7.21 -11.31
N GLY A 210 0.54 -7.39 -10.33
CA GLY A 210 0.01 -8.70 -9.94
C GLY A 210 1.11 -9.66 -9.46
N LEU A 211 2.06 -9.14 -8.67
CA LEU A 211 3.21 -9.88 -8.16
C LEU A 211 2.98 -10.48 -6.76
N ARG A 212 1.89 -10.07 -6.10
CA ARG A 212 1.50 -10.57 -4.78
C ARG A 212 1.20 -12.07 -4.85
N VAL A 213 1.73 -12.80 -3.88
CA VAL A 213 1.38 -14.19 -3.60
C VAL A 213 0.70 -14.21 -2.25
N ASP A 214 -0.61 -14.42 -2.25
CA ASP A 214 -1.40 -14.44 -1.02
C ASP A 214 -0.94 -15.59 -0.10
N ASP A 215 -0.61 -15.24 1.14
CA ASP A 215 -0.05 -16.19 2.13
C ASP A 215 -1.13 -17.11 2.74
N ALA A 216 -2.40 -16.71 2.67
CA ALA A 216 -3.56 -17.48 3.13
C ALA A 216 -4.73 -17.35 2.13
N SER A 217 -5.62 -18.34 2.09
CA SER A 217 -6.88 -18.17 1.36
C SER A 217 -7.89 -17.35 2.17
N GLU A 218 -8.86 -16.75 1.48
CA GLU A 218 -10.01 -16.09 2.10
C GLU A 218 -10.68 -16.98 3.16
N ASP A 219 -11.04 -18.22 2.82
CA ASP A 219 -11.63 -19.18 3.79
C ASP A 219 -10.79 -19.38 5.07
N GLU A 220 -9.45 -19.35 4.95
CA GLU A 220 -8.56 -19.50 6.11
C GLU A 220 -8.59 -18.26 6.98
N ILE A 221 -8.63 -17.07 6.37
CA ILE A 221 -8.77 -15.78 7.07
C ILE A 221 -10.12 -15.72 7.80
N LEU A 222 -11.21 -16.05 7.11
CA LEU A 222 -12.55 -16.05 7.70
C LEU A 222 -12.67 -17.03 8.87
N ALA A 223 -12.07 -18.21 8.73
CA ALA A 223 -12.00 -19.19 9.82
C ALA A 223 -11.16 -18.69 11.02
N ALA A 224 -10.12 -17.88 10.79
CA ALA A 224 -9.25 -17.37 11.84
C ALA A 224 -9.88 -16.25 12.68
N VAL A 225 -10.87 -15.54 12.14
CA VAL A 225 -11.53 -14.41 12.80
C VAL A 225 -12.93 -14.72 13.34
N GLN A 226 -13.44 -15.94 13.12
CA GLN A 226 -14.79 -16.35 13.52
C GLN A 226 -15.11 -16.18 15.02
N ASP A 227 -14.09 -16.14 15.89
CA ASP A 227 -14.22 -15.97 17.34
C ASP A 227 -14.11 -14.52 17.81
N ILE A 228 -13.97 -13.57 16.88
CA ILE A 228 -13.87 -12.14 17.17
C ILE A 228 -15.24 -11.49 16.96
N ASP A 229 -15.77 -10.90 18.05
CA ASP A 229 -17.05 -10.19 18.02
C ASP A 229 -16.98 -9.03 17.00
N GLY A 230 -17.92 -9.00 16.04
CA GLY A 230 -17.96 -7.99 14.98
C GLY A 230 -17.14 -8.33 13.73
N ALA A 231 -16.36 -9.41 13.72
CA ALA A 231 -15.66 -9.86 12.51
C ALA A 231 -16.65 -10.22 11.40
N ALA A 232 -17.75 -10.91 11.73
CA ALA A 232 -18.79 -11.30 10.77
C ALA A 232 -19.45 -10.10 10.06
N ASP A 233 -19.69 -8.97 10.75
CA ASP A 233 -20.25 -7.75 10.12
C ASP A 233 -19.24 -7.09 9.16
N ALA A 234 -17.93 -7.27 9.39
CA ALA A 234 -16.87 -6.77 8.51
C ALA A 234 -16.62 -7.70 7.29
N VAL A 235 -17.12 -8.94 7.32
CA VAL A 235 -17.10 -9.87 6.18
C VAL A 235 -18.43 -9.97 5.43
N ASP A 236 -19.58 -9.77 6.09
CA ASP A 236 -20.92 -9.89 5.49
C ASP A 236 -21.26 -8.77 4.49
N ASP A 237 -20.48 -7.70 4.42
CA ASP A 237 -20.55 -6.72 3.32
C ASP A 237 -19.93 -7.26 2.01
N ALA A 238 -19.21 -8.39 2.08
CA ALA A 238 -18.67 -9.10 0.93
C ALA A 238 -19.52 -10.31 0.48
N ASP A 239 -20.40 -10.88 1.33
CA ASP A 239 -21.13 -12.13 1.03
C ASP A 239 -22.68 -12.04 1.08
N ASN A 240 -23.27 -10.93 1.52
CA ASN A 240 -24.74 -10.80 1.58
C ASN A 240 -25.37 -10.08 0.37
N ALA A 241 -25.14 -10.63 -0.82
CA ALA A 241 -25.92 -10.32 -2.02
C ALA A 241 -26.65 -11.56 -2.58
N ASP A 242 -27.15 -12.47 -1.72
CA ASP A 242 -28.32 -13.27 -2.09
C ASP A 242 -29.14 -13.76 -0.88
N VAL A 243 -30.46 -13.68 -1.07
CA VAL A 243 -31.58 -14.23 -0.30
C VAL A 243 -31.88 -13.67 1.10
N ALA A 244 -32.53 -12.49 1.15
CA ALA A 244 -33.65 -12.31 2.06
C ALA A 244 -34.96 -12.70 1.34
N ASP A 245 -35.43 -13.93 1.55
CA ASP A 245 -36.85 -14.28 1.40
C ASP A 245 -37.43 -14.56 2.79
N ASP A 246 -38.35 -13.71 3.24
CA ASP A 246 -39.49 -14.14 4.03
C ASP A 246 -40.78 -13.49 3.50
N ALA A 247 -41.29 -14.11 2.44
CA ALA A 247 -42.67 -14.40 2.11
C ALA A 247 -43.85 -13.54 2.65
N ALA A 248 -44.57 -13.03 1.65
CA ALA A 248 -46.04 -12.96 1.48
C ALA A 248 -46.86 -11.86 2.20
N ASP A 249 -47.38 -10.89 1.43
CA ASP A 249 -48.73 -11.00 0.82
C ASP A 249 -48.97 -9.89 -0.24
N ASP A 250 -49.86 -10.20 -1.15
CA ASP A 250 -50.35 -9.54 -2.36
C ASP A 250 -50.66 -8.01 -2.29
N ALA A 251 -50.09 -7.24 -3.23
CA ALA A 251 -50.80 -6.20 -3.99
C ALA A 251 -49.95 -5.60 -5.12
N ASP A 252 -50.38 -5.87 -6.35
CA ASP A 252 -50.13 -5.08 -7.57
C ASP A 252 -50.20 -3.56 -7.36
N VAL A 253 -49.07 -2.84 -7.53
CA VAL A 253 -49.06 -1.51 -8.17
C VAL A 253 -47.65 -1.09 -8.66
N ASN A 254 -47.47 -1.12 -9.97
CA ASN A 254 -47.01 -0.02 -10.83
C ASN A 254 -45.69 0.73 -10.54
N ALA A 255 -44.83 0.76 -11.57
CA ALA A 255 -43.59 1.52 -11.73
C ALA A 255 -43.52 2.92 -11.05
N SER A 256 -42.47 3.12 -10.26
CA SER A 256 -41.76 4.40 -10.18
C SER A 256 -40.27 4.15 -9.99
N THR A 257 -39.47 4.59 -10.96
CA THR A 257 -38.03 4.86 -10.87
C THR A 257 -37.74 5.70 -9.63
N GLY A 258 -37.26 5.09 -8.55
CA GLY A 258 -36.71 5.81 -7.41
C GLY A 258 -35.25 6.11 -7.68
N ALA A 259 -34.92 7.37 -7.95
CA ALA A 259 -33.53 7.80 -8.08
C ALA A 259 -32.76 7.47 -6.79
N ILE A 260 -31.61 6.80 -6.92
CA ILE A 260 -30.64 6.67 -5.83
C ILE A 260 -30.26 8.07 -5.32
N SER A 261 -30.24 8.24 -3.99
CA SER A 261 -29.78 9.49 -3.38
C SER A 261 -28.26 9.49 -3.30
N LEU A 262 -27.61 10.15 -4.26
CA LEU A 262 -26.15 10.39 -4.31
C LEU A 262 -25.69 11.48 -3.29
N GLY A 263 -26.48 11.71 -2.23
CA GLY A 263 -26.30 12.82 -1.32
C GLY A 263 -26.47 14.19 -2.01
N ALA A 264 -25.52 15.09 -1.82
CA ALA A 264 -25.49 16.44 -2.39
C ALA A 264 -25.00 16.49 -3.85
N CYS A 265 -24.49 15.39 -4.39
CA CYS A 265 -24.03 15.30 -5.77
C CYS A 265 -25.18 14.88 -6.71
N SER A 266 -25.15 15.38 -7.94
CA SER A 266 -26.23 15.16 -8.91
C SER A 266 -25.81 14.39 -10.17
N ASP A 267 -24.50 14.26 -10.41
CA ASP A 267 -23.96 13.62 -11.61
C ASP A 267 -22.64 12.93 -11.26
N VAL A 268 -22.64 11.60 -11.28
CA VAL A 268 -21.45 10.76 -11.06
C VAL A 268 -20.97 10.12 -12.37
N SER A 269 -21.46 10.58 -13.52
CA SER A 269 -21.19 9.90 -14.78
C SER A 269 -19.75 10.10 -15.25
N ILE A 270 -19.27 9.13 -16.01
CA ILE A 270 -17.97 9.09 -16.68
C ILE A 270 -18.20 9.23 -18.19
N VAL A 271 -17.42 10.09 -18.82
CA VAL A 271 -17.28 10.18 -20.28
C VAL A 271 -16.07 9.38 -20.74
N PHE A 272 -16.20 8.69 -21.88
CA PHE A 272 -15.08 8.02 -22.55
C PHE A 272 -14.87 8.65 -23.93
N GLY A 273 -13.63 9.02 -24.22
CA GLY A 273 -13.26 9.67 -25.48
C GLY A 273 -12.05 10.59 -25.29
N THR A 274 -11.89 11.56 -26.18
CA THR A 274 -10.80 12.54 -26.05
C THR A 274 -11.04 13.42 -24.81
N PRO A 275 -10.17 13.36 -23.78
CA PRO A 275 -10.40 14.04 -22.51
C PRO A 275 -10.04 15.54 -22.57
N SER A 276 -10.52 16.29 -21.57
CA SER A 276 -10.31 17.75 -21.49
C SER A 276 -8.88 18.16 -21.08
N ASP A 277 -8.10 17.23 -20.53
CA ASP A 277 -6.76 17.44 -19.98
C ASP A 277 -5.61 17.45 -21.01
N GLY A 278 -5.95 17.30 -22.30
CA GLY A 278 -5.00 17.39 -23.40
C GLY A 278 -4.29 16.09 -23.79
N ARG A 279 -4.74 14.92 -23.27
CA ARG A 279 -4.32 13.64 -23.84
C ARG A 279 -4.84 13.47 -25.27
N ASN A 280 -4.06 12.76 -26.09
CA ASN A 280 -4.34 12.53 -27.51
C ASN A 280 -4.94 11.14 -27.80
N GLU A 281 -5.36 10.44 -26.76
CA GLU A 281 -5.93 9.09 -26.81
C GLU A 281 -7.21 9.07 -25.98
N ASP A 282 -8.12 8.15 -26.31
CA ASP A 282 -9.38 8.04 -25.60
C ASP A 282 -9.14 7.59 -24.16
N ALA A 283 -9.76 8.29 -23.22
CA ALA A 283 -9.62 8.08 -21.79
C ALA A 283 -10.96 8.28 -21.08
N PHE A 284 -11.04 7.81 -19.85
CA PHE A 284 -12.15 8.02 -18.94
C PHE A 284 -11.96 9.34 -18.19
N GLU A 285 -13.01 10.15 -18.07
CA GLU A 285 -13.02 11.42 -17.35
C GLU A 285 -14.38 11.62 -16.68
N ALA A 286 -14.43 12.24 -15.50
CA ALA A 286 -15.71 12.56 -14.87
C ALA A 286 -16.47 13.61 -15.70
N ALA A 287 -17.77 13.44 -15.89
CA ALA A 287 -18.60 14.42 -16.61
C ALA A 287 -18.70 15.75 -15.84
N ASP A 288 -18.76 15.68 -14.50
CA ASP A 288 -18.75 16.84 -13.61
C ASP A 288 -17.36 17.05 -12.98
N LEU A 289 -16.47 17.70 -13.73
CA LEU A 289 -15.13 18.08 -13.25
C LEU A 289 -15.14 19.17 -12.17
N ALA A 290 -16.27 19.84 -11.92
CA ALA A 290 -16.35 20.82 -10.85
C ALA A 290 -16.52 20.13 -9.49
N THR A 291 -17.33 19.07 -9.45
CA THR A 291 -17.55 18.24 -8.26
C THR A 291 -16.45 17.20 -8.08
N PHE A 292 -15.96 16.61 -9.17
CA PHE A 292 -14.96 15.55 -9.21
C PHE A 292 -13.72 15.97 -10.01
N PRO A 293 -12.88 16.90 -9.48
CA PRO A 293 -11.72 17.40 -10.19
C PRO A 293 -10.59 16.36 -10.19
N HIS A 294 -10.59 15.49 -11.19
CA HIS A 294 -9.56 14.48 -11.45
C HIS A 294 -9.14 14.54 -12.92
N GLY A 295 -7.86 14.29 -13.22
CA GLY A 295 -7.40 14.15 -14.61
C GLY A 295 -8.00 12.90 -15.27
N SER A 296 -7.95 12.77 -16.58
CA SER A 296 -8.46 11.55 -17.22
C SER A 296 -7.63 10.32 -16.87
N ALA A 297 -8.14 9.10 -17.10
CA ALA A 297 -7.41 7.85 -16.90
C ALA A 297 -7.65 6.86 -18.03
N LEU A 298 -6.65 6.03 -18.34
CA LEU A 298 -6.80 4.95 -19.34
C LEU A 298 -7.54 3.74 -18.76
N ASN A 299 -7.54 3.58 -17.44
CA ASN A 299 -8.30 2.56 -16.73
C ASN A 299 -9.51 3.21 -16.06
N ILE A 300 -10.71 2.69 -16.33
CA ILE A 300 -11.95 3.24 -15.78
C ILE A 300 -11.94 3.26 -14.25
N ARG A 301 -11.35 2.23 -13.63
CA ARG A 301 -11.33 2.04 -12.17
C ARG A 301 -10.73 3.24 -11.44
N VAL A 302 -9.75 3.91 -12.05
CA VAL A 302 -9.12 5.12 -11.49
C VAL A 302 -10.13 6.25 -11.32
N ILE A 303 -10.99 6.48 -12.32
CA ILE A 303 -11.99 7.55 -12.27
C ILE A 303 -13.20 7.14 -11.45
N SER A 304 -13.69 5.91 -11.64
CA SER A 304 -14.86 5.43 -10.91
C SER A 304 -14.59 5.27 -9.41
N ASP A 305 -13.45 4.73 -8.97
CA ASP A 305 -13.11 4.63 -7.55
C ASP A 305 -12.95 6.03 -6.91
N PHE A 306 -12.38 6.99 -7.64
CA PHE A 306 -12.31 8.38 -7.20
C PHE A 306 -13.72 8.97 -7.00
N ILE A 307 -14.60 8.85 -7.99
CA ILE A 307 -15.98 9.34 -7.91
C ILE A 307 -16.73 8.71 -6.72
N CYS A 308 -16.62 7.39 -6.55
CA CYS A 308 -17.29 6.68 -5.46
C CYS A 308 -16.76 7.09 -4.08
N THR A 309 -15.45 7.27 -3.95
CA THR A 309 -14.85 7.80 -2.71
C THR A 309 -15.35 9.21 -2.39
N GLN A 310 -15.48 10.07 -3.41
CA GLN A 310 -16.00 11.42 -3.22
C GLN A 310 -17.50 11.47 -2.90
N LEU A 311 -18.28 10.42 -3.23
CA LEU A 311 -19.68 10.32 -2.82
C LEU A 311 -19.84 10.33 -1.29
N GLY A 312 -19.02 9.58 -0.56
CA GLY A 312 -19.02 9.62 0.91
C GLY A 312 -18.50 10.96 1.43
N ASN A 313 -17.34 11.38 0.92
CA ASN A 313 -16.59 12.52 1.48
C ASN A 313 -17.19 13.90 1.18
N LYS A 314 -17.61 14.14 -0.06
CA LYS A 314 -18.12 15.46 -0.51
C LYS A 314 -19.63 15.50 -0.61
N CYS A 315 -20.23 14.39 -1.02
CA CYS A 315 -21.66 14.35 -1.29
C CYS A 315 -22.45 13.94 -0.05
N GLY A 316 -21.83 13.32 0.94
CA GLY A 316 -22.53 12.78 2.11
C GLY A 316 -23.55 11.71 1.70
N ALA A 317 -23.25 10.97 0.63
CA ALA A 317 -23.99 9.77 0.28
C ALA A 317 -23.83 8.76 1.41
N SER A 318 -24.87 7.97 1.69
CA SER A 318 -24.76 6.91 2.68
C SER A 318 -23.76 5.85 2.22
N ASP A 319 -23.19 5.11 3.17
CA ASP A 319 -22.21 4.05 2.90
C ASP A 319 -22.75 3.03 1.89
N ALA A 320 -24.05 2.68 1.94
CA ALA A 320 -24.69 1.81 0.96
C ALA A 320 -24.63 2.33 -0.50
N ILE A 321 -24.64 3.65 -0.70
CA ILE A 321 -24.53 4.26 -2.03
C ILE A 321 -23.08 4.34 -2.48
N VAL A 322 -22.16 4.58 -1.55
CA VAL A 322 -20.73 4.51 -1.82
C VAL A 322 -20.34 3.09 -2.22
N ALA A 323 -20.79 2.09 -1.48
CA ALA A 323 -20.58 0.66 -1.77
C ALA A 323 -21.19 0.26 -3.11
N GLY A 324 -22.44 0.64 -3.41
CA GLY A 324 -23.06 0.38 -4.70
C GLY A 324 -22.29 1.01 -5.87
N CYS A 325 -21.77 2.22 -5.69
CA CYS A 325 -20.89 2.85 -6.67
C CYS A 325 -19.57 2.07 -6.84
N GLN A 326 -18.94 1.62 -5.75
CA GLN A 326 -17.70 0.84 -5.80
C GLN A 326 -17.91 -0.52 -6.50
N ALA A 327 -19.04 -1.19 -6.27
CA ALA A 327 -19.41 -2.40 -6.99
C ALA A 327 -19.59 -2.13 -8.50
N ALA A 328 -20.24 -1.02 -8.86
CA ALA A 328 -20.34 -0.58 -10.25
C ALA A 328 -18.96 -0.30 -10.86
N SER A 329 -18.04 0.30 -10.11
CA SER A 329 -16.65 0.54 -10.52
C SER A 329 -15.92 -0.77 -10.82
N ALA A 330 -15.99 -1.74 -9.89
CA ALA A 330 -15.35 -3.04 -10.04
C ALA A 330 -15.86 -3.79 -11.28
N ALA A 331 -17.19 -3.89 -11.46
CA ALA A 331 -17.77 -4.56 -12.62
C ALA A 331 -17.50 -3.82 -13.93
N ALA A 332 -17.45 -2.47 -13.92
CA ALA A 332 -17.06 -1.70 -15.10
C ALA A 332 -15.60 -1.94 -15.49
N SER A 333 -14.73 -2.26 -14.53
CA SER A 333 -13.30 -2.53 -14.78
C SER A 333 -13.03 -3.81 -15.58
N GLU A 334 -14.01 -4.72 -15.66
CA GLU A 334 -13.95 -5.90 -16.53
C GLU A 334 -14.26 -5.60 -18.00
N LEU A 335 -14.72 -4.37 -18.29
CA LEU A 335 -15.08 -3.90 -19.62
C LEU A 335 -14.03 -2.91 -20.14
N THR A 336 -14.08 -2.61 -21.43
CA THR A 336 -13.13 -1.70 -22.09
C THR A 336 -13.83 -0.59 -22.84
N GLY A 337 -13.22 0.60 -22.83
CA GLY A 337 -13.67 1.76 -23.58
C GLY A 337 -15.09 2.20 -23.24
N GLN A 338 -15.84 2.65 -24.25
CA GLN A 338 -17.20 3.18 -24.06
C GLN A 338 -18.13 2.22 -23.31
N ALA A 339 -17.98 0.90 -23.50
CA ALA A 339 -18.81 -0.09 -22.82
C ALA A 339 -18.62 -0.07 -21.30
N ALA A 340 -17.41 0.21 -20.82
CA ALA A 340 -17.12 0.34 -19.40
C ALA A 340 -17.79 1.60 -18.82
N ALA A 341 -17.67 2.74 -19.51
CA ALA A 341 -18.30 3.99 -19.09
C ALA A 341 -19.83 3.85 -19.06
N ASP A 342 -20.42 3.25 -20.11
CA ASP A 342 -21.87 3.02 -20.18
C ASP A 342 -22.34 2.09 -19.05
N PHE A 343 -21.58 1.03 -18.73
CA PHE A 343 -21.91 0.15 -17.63
C PHE A 343 -21.91 0.90 -16.30
N PHE A 344 -20.82 1.60 -15.99
CA PHE A 344 -20.71 2.37 -14.75
C PHE A 344 -21.83 3.41 -14.62
N ASN A 345 -22.09 4.18 -15.68
CA ASN A 345 -23.11 5.23 -15.67
C ASN A 345 -24.52 4.68 -15.42
N ASN A 346 -24.80 3.47 -15.91
CA ASN A 346 -26.09 2.81 -15.65
C ASN A 346 -26.14 2.20 -14.25
N ALA A 347 -25.06 1.58 -13.77
CA ALA A 347 -25.04 0.87 -12.49
C ALA A 347 -24.91 1.81 -11.28
N ALA A 348 -24.17 2.90 -11.39
CA ALA A 348 -23.97 3.86 -10.29
C ALA A 348 -25.13 4.88 -10.14
N SER A 349 -26.06 4.93 -11.09
CA SER A 349 -27.17 5.90 -11.13
C SER A 349 -28.55 5.30 -10.86
N ASN A 350 -28.67 3.97 -10.73
CA ASN A 350 -29.93 3.21 -10.55
C ASN A 350 -29.87 2.32 -9.34
#